data_AF-A0A8F9XJT1-F1
#
_entry.id   AF-A0A8F9XJT1-F1
#
_cell.length_a   1.000
_cell.length_b   1.000
_cell.length_c   1.000
_cell.angle_alpha   90.00
_cell.angle_beta   90.00
_cell.angle_gamma   90.00
#
_symmetry.space_group_name_H-M   'P 1'
#
loop_
_entity.id
_entity.type
_entity.pdbx_description
1 polymer ?
#
loop_
_entity_poly.entity_id
_entity_poly.type
_entity_poly.pdbx_seq_one_letter_code
_entity_poly.pdbx_strand_id
1 'polypeptide(L)'
;MAWRIDEQVVRGEIDNRVRGRMTGRIWFNGRAEPVELALQGNGWRDVAGRRLAFVNPAPKLDLPASFAARQEGVVGDITASRKVRVPDTPLDQLHLYYKTGREMPWLWGNSLYLEWFSQRNGRVVIETAGFELTVIGDPAWEMTAAEEEAQRRANGEALIGFMDRLGEVFTAAETGEAADATAAETNAESSGAEEDEGEWSEKPETEAEAEARQARSDLLADRIAARLEREGEDADYESILEEEIDRLRRERGEPDPTPEQLAENAAWIEEANRAAEEALANPDPEAAAELDFRHPLVERAAALHSGLYHQANGENWLPENAGQEHPVRELLDATMMAGAKLAGALNSREWPPPLECCAGAIVRLKKAREYLDDALRAAESCQEEKLLTSRHLGPVVVELADLAQETDDFIAELRAKLARETD
;
A
#
# COMPACT_ATOMS: atom_id res chain seq x y z
N MET A 1 -3.93 -8.68 1.55
CA MET A 1 -3.23 -9.86 2.11
C MET A 1 -2.84 -10.84 1.02
N ALA A 2 -1.71 -11.54 1.15
CA ALA A 2 -1.21 -12.51 0.17
C ALA A 2 -0.75 -13.79 0.88
N TRP A 3 -0.99 -14.95 0.29
CA TRP A 3 -0.43 -16.22 0.75
C TRP A 3 1.06 -16.27 0.41
N ARG A 4 1.95 -16.23 1.40
CA ARG A 4 3.38 -16.50 1.24
C ARG A 4 3.66 -17.94 1.62
N ILE A 5 4.02 -18.76 0.63
CA ILE A 5 4.03 -20.23 0.81
C ILE A 5 5.36 -20.91 0.48
N ASP A 6 6.45 -20.16 0.41
CA ASP A 6 7.78 -20.67 0.07
C ASP A 6 8.29 -21.71 1.10
N GLU A 7 8.10 -21.48 2.40
CA GLU A 7 8.58 -22.40 3.45
C GLU A 7 7.86 -23.77 3.47
N GLN A 8 6.67 -23.86 2.88
CA GLN A 8 5.87 -25.09 2.79
C GLN A 8 6.19 -25.90 1.53
N VAL A 9 6.83 -25.31 0.51
CA VAL A 9 7.16 -26.01 -0.73
C VAL A 9 8.20 -27.07 -0.48
N VAL A 10 7.97 -28.28 -0.99
CA VAL A 10 8.98 -29.35 -1.08
C VAL A 10 9.68 -29.32 -2.43
N ARG A 11 8.89 -29.21 -3.51
CA ARG A 11 9.36 -29.10 -4.89
C ARG A 11 8.25 -28.61 -5.78
N GLY A 12 8.57 -28.13 -6.97
CA GLY A 12 7.56 -27.78 -7.94
C GLY A 12 8.09 -27.74 -9.36
N GLU A 13 7.15 -27.58 -10.28
CA GLU A 13 7.42 -27.32 -11.69
C GLU A 13 6.41 -26.31 -12.23
N ILE A 14 6.90 -25.44 -13.11
CA ILE A 14 6.10 -24.51 -13.88
C ILE A 14 6.48 -24.62 -15.35
N ASP A 15 5.49 -24.50 -16.21
CA ASP A 15 5.61 -24.68 -17.65
C ASP A 15 4.85 -23.56 -18.36
N ASN A 16 5.61 -22.73 -19.07
CA ASN A 16 5.10 -21.64 -19.91
C ASN A 16 5.55 -21.81 -21.37
N ARG A 17 5.74 -23.06 -21.82
CA ARG A 17 6.05 -23.39 -23.22
C ARG A 17 4.90 -23.10 -24.20
N VAL A 18 3.70 -22.82 -23.68
CA VAL A 18 2.54 -22.37 -24.46
C VAL A 18 2.30 -20.88 -24.18
N ARG A 19 2.29 -20.04 -25.22
CA ARG A 19 2.05 -18.60 -25.09
C ARG A 19 0.69 -18.33 -24.46
N GLY A 20 0.67 -17.39 -23.50
CA GLY A 20 -0.51 -16.94 -22.78
C GLY A 20 -1.07 -17.94 -21.76
N ARG A 21 -0.35 -19.05 -21.51
CA ARG A 21 -0.79 -20.09 -20.58
C ARG A 21 0.38 -20.60 -19.75
N MET A 22 0.21 -20.57 -18.44
CA MET A 22 1.13 -21.19 -17.51
C MET A 22 0.45 -22.35 -16.78
N THR A 23 1.13 -23.49 -16.74
CA THR A 23 0.69 -24.65 -15.96
C THR A 23 1.78 -25.06 -14.98
N GLY A 24 1.42 -25.71 -13.89
CA GLY A 24 2.40 -26.11 -12.91
C GLY A 24 1.87 -27.13 -11.93
N ARG A 25 2.80 -27.76 -11.22
CA ARG A 25 2.51 -28.67 -10.10
C ARG A 25 3.47 -28.37 -8.98
N ILE A 26 2.96 -28.10 -7.79
CA ILE A 26 3.77 -27.79 -6.61
C ILE A 26 3.41 -28.76 -5.50
N TRP A 27 4.40 -29.45 -4.97
CA TRP A 27 4.27 -30.36 -3.84
C TRP A 27 4.66 -29.62 -2.57
N PHE A 28 3.83 -29.78 -1.54
CA PHE A 28 3.99 -29.12 -0.26
C PHE A 28 4.13 -30.13 0.86
N ASN A 29 4.79 -29.73 1.94
CA ASN A 29 4.85 -30.52 3.15
C ASN A 29 3.45 -30.63 3.78
N GLY A 30 3.14 -31.79 4.36
CA GLY A 30 1.80 -32.10 4.89
C GLY A 30 0.73 -32.45 3.85
N ARG A 31 1.06 -32.51 2.54
CA ARG A 31 0.11 -32.83 1.47
C ARG A 31 0.64 -33.89 0.50
N ALA A 32 -0.11 -34.98 0.32
CA ALA A 32 0.28 -36.09 -0.56
C ALA A 32 0.21 -35.74 -2.06
N GLU A 33 -0.90 -35.11 -2.48
CA GLU A 33 -1.12 -34.71 -3.87
C GLU A 33 -0.61 -33.28 -4.13
N PRO A 34 -0.06 -32.99 -5.32
CA PRO A 34 0.38 -31.64 -5.65
C PRO A 34 -0.80 -30.67 -5.74
N VAL A 35 -0.49 -29.40 -5.54
CA VAL A 35 -1.33 -28.30 -6.02
C VAL A 35 -1.08 -28.12 -7.50
N GLU A 36 -2.15 -28.10 -8.29
CA GLU A 36 -2.11 -27.89 -9.74
C GLU A 36 -2.37 -26.42 -10.08
N LEU A 37 -1.55 -25.85 -10.95
CA LEU A 37 -1.70 -24.49 -11.47
C LEU A 37 -2.22 -24.55 -12.91
N ALA A 38 -3.26 -23.77 -13.18
CA ALA A 38 -3.77 -23.50 -14.52
C ALA A 38 -4.06 -22.00 -14.63
N LEU A 39 -3.06 -21.26 -15.11
CA LEU A 39 -3.04 -19.80 -15.09
C LEU A 39 -3.03 -19.22 -16.51
N GLN A 40 -3.71 -18.10 -16.68
CA GLN A 40 -3.66 -17.29 -17.91
C GLN A 40 -2.54 -16.24 -17.79
N GLY A 41 -1.73 -16.12 -18.84
CA GLY A 41 -0.58 -15.20 -18.89
C GLY A 41 0.76 -15.91 -19.06
N ASN A 42 1.85 -15.15 -18.99
CA ASN A 42 3.21 -15.64 -19.14
C ASN A 42 4.10 -15.15 -18.01
N GLY A 43 5.17 -15.90 -17.74
CA GLY A 43 6.26 -15.39 -16.91
C GLY A 43 7.13 -14.40 -17.68
N TRP A 44 8.05 -13.77 -16.96
CA TRP A 44 9.08 -12.88 -17.49
C TRP A 44 10.00 -13.61 -18.48
N ARG A 45 10.81 -12.85 -19.22
CA ARG A 45 11.62 -13.34 -20.33
C ARG A 45 12.48 -14.57 -20.02
N ASP A 46 12.93 -14.70 -18.78
CA ASP A 46 13.74 -15.83 -18.29
C ASP A 46 12.93 -17.12 -18.05
N VAL A 47 11.61 -17.02 -17.88
CA VAL A 47 10.68 -18.15 -17.70
C VAL A 47 9.85 -18.41 -18.96
N ALA A 48 9.59 -17.36 -19.73
CA ALA A 48 8.81 -17.39 -20.95
C ALA A 48 9.31 -18.47 -21.91
N GLY A 49 8.39 -19.32 -22.38
CA GLY A 49 8.69 -20.43 -23.28
C GLY A 49 9.48 -21.57 -22.68
N ARG A 50 9.71 -21.59 -21.37
CA ARG A 50 10.52 -22.61 -20.68
C ARG A 50 9.67 -23.42 -19.70
N ARG A 51 10.21 -24.56 -19.32
CA ARG A 51 9.75 -25.35 -18.17
C ARG A 51 10.81 -25.30 -17.10
N LEU A 52 10.44 -24.89 -15.91
CA LEU A 52 11.33 -24.83 -14.75
C LEU A 52 10.89 -25.88 -13.73
N ALA A 53 11.85 -26.54 -13.10
CA ALA A 53 11.64 -27.33 -11.90
C ALA A 53 12.48 -26.75 -10.77
N PHE A 54 11.96 -26.86 -9.56
CA PHE A 54 12.61 -26.35 -8.35
C PHE A 54 12.44 -27.31 -7.18
N VAL A 55 13.44 -27.35 -6.31
CA VAL A 55 13.42 -28.16 -5.08
C VAL A 55 13.80 -27.28 -3.90
N ASN A 56 13.04 -27.39 -2.81
CA ASN A 56 13.39 -26.78 -1.55
C ASN A 56 14.27 -27.76 -0.76
N PRO A 57 15.53 -27.40 -0.45
CA PRO A 57 16.43 -28.29 0.31
C PRO A 57 16.01 -28.47 1.77
N ALA A 58 15.21 -27.55 2.33
CA ALA A 58 14.81 -27.55 3.74
C ALA A 58 13.36 -27.03 3.92
N PRO A 59 12.33 -27.80 3.52
CA PRO A 59 10.93 -27.46 3.83
C PRO A 59 10.70 -27.46 5.33
N LYS A 60 10.06 -26.42 5.87
CA LYS A 60 9.93 -26.21 7.32
C LYS A 60 8.49 -26.36 7.83
N LEU A 61 7.52 -25.89 7.06
CA LEU A 61 6.13 -25.73 7.51
C LEU A 61 5.19 -26.62 6.72
N ASP A 62 4.10 -27.06 7.34
CA ASP A 62 3.01 -27.75 6.64
C ASP A 62 2.10 -26.73 5.95
N LEU A 63 1.60 -27.08 4.76
CA LEU A 63 0.61 -26.25 4.06
C LEU A 63 -0.75 -26.33 4.76
N PRO A 64 -1.39 -25.19 5.07
CA PRO A 64 -2.73 -25.18 5.67
C PRO A 64 -3.76 -25.91 4.80
N ALA A 65 -4.64 -26.70 5.43
CA ALA A 65 -5.67 -27.48 4.74
C ALA A 65 -6.68 -26.62 3.96
N SER A 66 -6.81 -25.34 4.31
CA SER A 66 -7.65 -24.36 3.61
C SER A 66 -7.11 -23.95 2.24
N PHE A 67 -5.86 -24.29 1.90
CA PHE A 67 -5.28 -23.96 0.60
C PHE A 67 -5.80 -24.89 -0.50
N ALA A 68 -6.36 -24.30 -1.58
CA ALA A 68 -7.05 -25.08 -2.59
C ALA A 68 -6.07 -25.95 -3.42
N ALA A 69 -6.50 -27.17 -3.72
CA ALA A 69 -5.72 -28.12 -4.52
C ALA A 69 -5.46 -27.66 -5.95
N ARG A 70 -6.36 -26.83 -6.49
CA ARG A 70 -6.37 -26.40 -7.87
C ARG A 70 -6.44 -24.88 -7.90
N GLN A 71 -5.43 -24.29 -8.52
CA GLN A 71 -5.27 -22.85 -8.64
C GLN A 71 -5.59 -22.47 -10.09
N GLU A 72 -6.76 -21.87 -10.27
CA GLU A 72 -7.18 -21.26 -11.53
C GLU A 72 -7.14 -19.75 -11.35
N GLY A 73 -6.59 -19.04 -12.33
CA GLY A 73 -6.32 -17.62 -12.15
C GLY A 73 -5.48 -16.99 -13.25
N VAL A 74 -4.91 -15.83 -12.94
CA VAL A 74 -4.07 -15.04 -13.83
C VAL A 74 -2.66 -14.97 -13.24
N VAL A 75 -1.66 -15.02 -14.11
CA VAL A 75 -0.25 -14.83 -13.76
C VAL A 75 -0.03 -13.38 -13.30
N GLY A 76 0.64 -13.20 -12.17
CA GLY A 76 1.25 -11.92 -11.77
C GLY A 76 2.72 -11.92 -12.19
N ASP A 77 3.63 -11.51 -11.31
CA ASP A 77 5.05 -11.60 -11.63
C ASP A 77 5.63 -13.01 -11.43
N ILE A 78 6.19 -13.59 -12.50
CA ILE A 78 6.85 -14.91 -12.45
C ILE A 78 8.22 -14.84 -13.11
N THR A 79 9.29 -14.87 -12.29
CA THR A 79 10.70 -14.80 -12.73
C THR A 79 11.60 -15.67 -11.86
N ALA A 80 12.72 -16.12 -12.42
CA ALA A 80 13.80 -16.81 -11.72
C ALA A 80 15.08 -15.95 -11.60
N SER A 81 15.00 -14.66 -11.94
CA SER A 81 16.15 -13.75 -12.04
C SER A 81 15.99 -12.44 -11.26
N ARG A 82 15.00 -12.36 -10.35
CA ARG A 82 14.83 -11.20 -9.47
C ARG A 82 16.07 -11.04 -8.58
N LYS A 83 16.67 -9.86 -8.56
CA LYS A 83 17.88 -9.59 -7.77
C LYS A 83 17.51 -9.31 -6.32
N VAL A 84 18.08 -10.09 -5.40
CA VAL A 84 17.90 -9.91 -3.95
C VAL A 84 19.26 -9.94 -3.25
N ARG A 85 19.38 -9.21 -2.14
CA ARG A 85 20.57 -9.29 -1.27
C ARG A 85 20.45 -10.54 -0.42
N VAL A 86 21.44 -11.44 -0.54
CA VAL A 86 21.54 -12.68 0.23
C VAL A 86 22.81 -12.59 1.08
N PRO A 87 22.78 -12.98 2.36
CA PRO A 87 24.00 -13.03 3.16
C PRO A 87 25.04 -14.00 2.55
N ASP A 88 26.30 -13.58 2.44
CA ASP A 88 27.44 -14.40 2.03
C ASP A 88 27.86 -15.42 3.11
N THR A 89 27.20 -15.37 4.27
CA THR A 89 27.52 -16.18 5.43
C THR A 89 26.40 -17.18 5.70
N PRO A 90 26.73 -18.44 6.05
CA PRO A 90 25.75 -19.41 6.52
C PRO A 90 24.84 -18.88 7.63
N LEU A 91 23.55 -19.24 7.59
CA LEU A 91 22.52 -18.77 8.54
C LEU A 91 22.91 -19.00 10.01
N ASP A 92 23.62 -20.09 10.31
CA ASP A 92 24.09 -20.45 11.65
C ASP A 92 25.24 -19.56 12.17
N GLN A 93 25.87 -18.77 11.29
CA GLN A 93 26.94 -17.84 11.61
C GLN A 93 26.50 -16.38 11.58
N LEU A 94 25.29 -16.07 11.10
CA LEU A 94 24.74 -14.71 11.09
C LEU A 94 24.72 -14.08 12.49
N HIS A 95 24.41 -14.89 13.52
CA HIS A 95 24.42 -14.44 14.91
C HIS A 95 25.77 -13.84 15.36
N LEU A 96 26.90 -14.27 14.78
CA LEU A 96 28.20 -13.68 15.09
C LEU A 96 28.36 -12.27 14.54
N TYR A 97 27.75 -11.93 13.40
CA TYR A 97 27.83 -10.60 12.82
C TYR A 97 27.00 -9.60 13.62
N TYR A 98 25.76 -9.97 13.99
CA TYR A 98 24.93 -9.20 14.91
C TYR A 98 25.61 -8.99 16.27
N LYS A 99 26.24 -10.02 16.83
CA LYS A 99 26.92 -9.94 18.14
C LYS A 99 28.22 -9.12 18.11
N THR A 100 28.88 -9.02 16.96
CA THR A 100 30.18 -8.33 16.83
C THR A 100 30.07 -6.94 16.20
N GLY A 101 28.87 -6.51 15.79
CA GLY A 101 28.63 -5.23 15.14
C GLY A 101 29.39 -5.08 13.82
N ARG A 102 29.74 -6.20 13.17
CA ARG A 102 30.44 -6.20 11.89
C ARG A 102 29.42 -6.10 10.76
N GLU A 103 29.73 -5.27 9.77
CA GLU A 103 28.91 -5.12 8.56
C GLU A 103 28.69 -6.50 7.89
N MET A 104 27.43 -6.80 7.58
CA MET A 104 27.05 -8.09 7.02
C MET A 104 27.50 -8.16 5.56
N PRO A 105 28.29 -9.18 5.16
CA PRO A 105 28.67 -9.33 3.76
C PRO A 105 27.45 -9.78 2.96
N TRP A 106 26.92 -8.87 2.13
CA TRP A 106 25.81 -9.14 1.22
C TRP A 106 26.31 -9.51 -0.17
N LEU A 107 25.69 -10.52 -0.78
CA LEU A 107 25.85 -10.83 -2.18
C LEU A 107 24.53 -10.63 -2.91
N TRP A 108 24.61 -10.18 -4.15
CA TRP A 108 23.46 -10.14 -5.05
C TRP A 108 23.20 -11.54 -5.63
N GLY A 109 22.12 -12.17 -5.18
CA GLY A 109 21.63 -13.45 -5.68
C GLY A 109 20.44 -13.29 -6.62
N ASN A 110 20.13 -14.34 -7.37
CA ASN A 110 18.84 -14.44 -8.07
C ASN A 110 17.84 -15.15 -7.15
N SER A 111 16.63 -14.61 -7.02
CA SER A 111 15.50 -15.30 -6.40
C SER A 111 14.52 -15.82 -7.45
N LEU A 112 13.95 -16.98 -7.13
CA LEU A 112 12.71 -17.44 -7.73
C LEU A 112 11.57 -16.62 -7.12
N TYR A 113 10.84 -15.91 -7.97
CA TYR A 113 9.66 -15.14 -7.61
C TYR A 113 8.49 -15.66 -8.44
N LEU A 114 7.50 -16.27 -7.78
CA LEU A 114 6.27 -16.73 -8.42
C LEU A 114 5.08 -16.02 -7.77
N GLU A 115 4.32 -15.28 -8.56
CA GLU A 115 3.09 -14.65 -8.13
C GLU A 115 1.95 -14.97 -9.08
N TRP A 116 0.79 -15.27 -8.50
CA TRP A 116 -0.45 -15.40 -9.26
C TRP A 116 -1.67 -14.97 -8.44
N PHE A 117 -2.72 -14.64 -9.16
CA PHE A 117 -4.01 -14.26 -8.60
C PHE A 117 -4.99 -15.41 -8.78
N SER A 118 -5.13 -16.22 -7.73
CA SER A 118 -6.06 -17.33 -7.65
C SER A 118 -7.50 -16.86 -7.46
N GLN A 119 -8.43 -17.48 -8.17
CA GLN A 119 -9.86 -17.26 -7.95
C GLN A 119 -10.33 -17.73 -6.57
N ARG A 120 -9.65 -18.70 -5.95
CA ARG A 120 -10.07 -19.28 -4.66
C ARG A 120 -9.25 -18.79 -3.47
N ASN A 121 -7.94 -18.59 -3.67
CA ASN A 121 -7.03 -18.22 -2.59
C ASN A 121 -6.56 -16.76 -2.67
N GLY A 122 -7.00 -15.99 -3.67
CA GLY A 122 -6.53 -14.61 -3.86
C GLY A 122 -5.09 -14.55 -4.34
N ARG A 123 -4.34 -13.53 -3.92
CA ARG A 123 -2.92 -13.37 -4.29
C ARG A 123 -2.05 -14.41 -3.57
N VAL A 124 -1.24 -15.15 -4.33
CA VAL A 124 -0.29 -16.14 -3.81
C VAL A 124 1.11 -15.81 -4.31
N VAL A 125 2.10 -15.91 -3.42
CA VAL A 125 3.50 -15.56 -3.65
C VAL A 125 4.43 -16.66 -3.13
N ILE A 126 5.42 -17.01 -3.94
CA ILE A 126 6.62 -17.76 -3.53
C ILE A 126 7.81 -16.91 -3.90
N GLU A 127 8.60 -16.48 -2.92
CA GLU A 127 9.82 -15.71 -3.15
C GLU A 127 10.96 -16.35 -2.37
N THR A 128 12.01 -16.79 -3.05
CA THR A 128 13.14 -17.44 -2.38
C THR A 128 14.40 -17.46 -3.24
N ALA A 129 15.56 -17.26 -2.60
CA ALA A 129 16.88 -17.50 -3.20
C ALA A 129 17.45 -18.88 -2.84
N GLY A 130 16.75 -19.66 -2.00
CA GLY A 130 17.26 -20.91 -1.44
C GLY A 130 16.90 -22.18 -2.22
N PHE A 131 16.09 -22.07 -3.29
CA PHE A 131 15.68 -23.25 -4.05
C PHE A 131 16.71 -23.63 -5.12
N GLU A 132 16.84 -24.93 -5.33
CA GLU A 132 17.64 -25.48 -6.43
C GLU A 132 16.81 -25.44 -7.72
N LEU A 133 17.22 -24.63 -8.69
CA LEU A 133 16.50 -24.40 -9.94
C LEU A 133 17.10 -25.23 -11.09
N THR A 134 16.23 -25.85 -11.90
CA THR A 134 16.61 -26.56 -13.12
C THR A 134 15.71 -26.15 -14.28
N VAL A 135 16.30 -25.66 -15.37
CA VAL A 135 15.59 -25.44 -16.64
C VAL A 135 15.51 -26.78 -17.38
N ILE A 136 14.30 -27.21 -17.74
CA ILE A 136 14.05 -28.50 -18.39
C ILE A 136 13.89 -28.29 -19.90
N GLY A 137 14.92 -28.71 -20.63
CA GLY A 137 14.93 -28.72 -22.09
C GLY A 137 15.09 -27.32 -22.71
N ASP A 138 14.92 -27.26 -24.03
CA ASP A 138 15.05 -26.03 -24.80
C ASP A 138 13.80 -25.16 -24.73
N PRO A 139 13.93 -23.82 -24.85
CA PRO A 139 12.78 -22.94 -24.91
C PRO A 139 11.92 -23.24 -26.14
N ALA A 140 10.61 -23.38 -25.95
CA ALA A 140 9.64 -23.57 -27.03
C ALA A 140 9.37 -22.26 -27.80
N TRP A 141 9.60 -21.12 -27.16
CA TRP A 141 9.51 -19.79 -27.76
C TRP A 141 10.32 -18.79 -26.92
N GLU A 142 10.59 -17.62 -27.48
CA GLU A 142 11.22 -16.52 -26.77
C GLU A 142 10.32 -15.29 -26.79
N MET A 143 10.31 -14.57 -25.66
CA MET A 143 9.57 -13.33 -25.49
C MET A 143 10.35 -12.19 -26.13
N THR A 144 9.65 -11.41 -26.95
CA THR A 144 10.20 -10.16 -27.52
C THR A 144 10.03 -9.01 -26.53
N ALA A 145 10.79 -7.93 -26.70
CA ALA A 145 10.69 -6.74 -25.83
C ALA A 145 9.27 -6.12 -25.84
N ALA A 146 8.58 -6.14 -26.98
CA ALA A 146 7.20 -5.66 -27.08
C ALA A 146 6.20 -6.56 -26.32
N GLU A 147 6.43 -7.89 -26.34
CA GLU A 147 5.61 -8.84 -25.57
C GLU A 147 5.89 -8.72 -24.07
N GLU A 148 7.13 -8.42 -23.68
CA GLU A 148 7.53 -8.16 -22.30
C GLU A 148 6.86 -6.91 -21.74
N GLU A 149 6.81 -5.82 -22.52
CA GLU A 149 6.08 -4.60 -22.17
C GLU A 149 4.57 -4.86 -22.01
N ALA A 150 3.99 -5.63 -22.95
CA ALA A 150 2.58 -6.01 -22.85
C ALA A 150 2.30 -6.89 -21.64
N GLN A 151 3.22 -7.80 -21.29
CA GLN A 151 3.10 -8.66 -20.11
C GLN A 151 3.22 -7.85 -18.82
N ARG A 152 4.12 -6.86 -18.75
CA ARG A 152 4.22 -5.93 -17.60
C ARG A 152 2.90 -5.21 -17.35
N ARG A 153 2.29 -4.65 -18.40
CA ARG A 153 0.98 -3.99 -18.30
C ARG A 153 -0.11 -4.96 -17.85
N ALA A 154 -0.15 -6.17 -18.43
CA ALA A 154 -1.12 -7.20 -18.04
C ALA A 154 -0.97 -7.64 -16.58
N ASN A 155 0.26 -7.74 -16.05
CA ASN A 155 0.51 -8.04 -14.65
C ASN A 155 0.00 -6.91 -13.74
N GLY A 156 0.26 -5.65 -14.11
CA GLY A 156 -0.26 -4.48 -13.41
C GLY A 156 -1.79 -4.44 -13.37
N GLU A 157 -2.44 -4.68 -14.51
CA GLU A 157 -3.91 -4.79 -14.61
C GLU A 157 -4.47 -5.93 -13.75
N ALA A 158 -3.77 -7.07 -13.65
CA ALA A 158 -4.18 -8.19 -12.82
C ALA A 158 -4.13 -7.84 -11.32
N LEU A 159 -3.12 -7.07 -10.90
CA LEU A 159 -3.00 -6.55 -9.52
C LEU A 159 -4.12 -5.56 -9.20
N ILE A 160 -4.36 -4.58 -10.08
CA ILE A 160 -5.45 -3.60 -9.93
C ILE A 160 -6.79 -4.32 -9.83
N GLY A 161 -7.11 -5.22 -10.77
CA GLY A 161 -8.36 -5.97 -10.73
C GLY A 161 -8.51 -6.89 -9.52
N PHE A 162 -7.41 -7.32 -8.88
CA PHE A 162 -7.46 -8.01 -7.59
C PHE A 162 -7.78 -7.06 -6.44
N MET A 163 -7.20 -5.86 -6.43
CA MET A 163 -7.52 -4.82 -5.43
C MET A 163 -8.99 -4.38 -5.53
N ASP A 164 -9.52 -4.22 -6.73
CA ASP A 164 -10.93 -3.87 -6.95
C ASP A 164 -11.87 -4.94 -6.38
N ARG A 165 -11.62 -6.22 -6.69
CA ARG A 165 -12.41 -7.34 -6.14
C ARG A 165 -12.32 -7.45 -4.62
N LEU A 166 -11.15 -7.15 -4.04
CA LEU A 166 -11.04 -7.08 -2.59
C LEU A 166 -11.93 -5.97 -2.03
N GLY A 167 -11.90 -4.77 -2.61
CA GLY A 167 -12.79 -3.67 -2.23
C GLY A 167 -14.28 -4.05 -2.29
N GLU A 168 -14.70 -4.77 -3.33
CA GLU A 168 -16.08 -5.28 -3.47
C GLU A 168 -16.46 -6.32 -2.39
N VAL A 169 -15.52 -7.19 -2.00
CA VAL A 169 -15.76 -8.21 -0.95
C VAL A 169 -15.82 -7.57 0.44
N PHE A 170 -14.97 -6.58 0.71
CA PHE A 170 -15.00 -5.84 1.98
C PHE A 170 -16.31 -5.07 2.14
N THR A 171 -16.77 -4.39 1.08
CA THR A 171 -18.06 -3.69 1.07
C THR A 171 -19.28 -4.62 1.16
N ALA A 172 -19.19 -5.85 0.65
CA ALA A 172 -20.25 -6.85 0.79
C ALA A 172 -20.32 -7.48 2.20
N ALA A 173 -19.17 -7.69 2.85
CA ALA A 173 -19.09 -8.28 4.19
C ALA A 173 -19.61 -7.36 5.31
N GLU A 174 -19.62 -6.04 5.09
CA GLU A 174 -20.16 -5.02 5.99
C GLU A 174 -21.69 -5.09 6.16
N THR A 175 -22.40 -5.82 5.29
CA THR A 175 -23.88 -5.91 5.33
C THR A 175 -24.43 -7.09 6.16
N GLY A 176 -23.56 -7.89 6.80
CA GLY A 176 -23.93 -9.11 7.52
C GLY A 176 -23.82 -9.03 9.06
N GLU A 177 -24.95 -8.72 9.71
CA GLU A 177 -25.38 -9.03 11.09
C GLU A 177 -24.35 -9.05 12.24
N ALA A 178 -24.47 -8.01 13.08
CA ALA A 178 -23.89 -7.89 14.42
C ALA A 178 -24.40 -8.96 15.41
N ALA A 179 -23.52 -9.44 16.30
CA ALA A 179 -23.92 -10.08 17.55
C ALA A 179 -22.90 -9.85 18.68
N ASP A 180 -23.32 -8.94 19.56
CA ASP A 180 -23.25 -8.94 21.03
C ASP A 180 -21.92 -8.84 21.80
N ALA A 181 -21.99 -8.00 22.83
CA ALA A 181 -20.91 -7.44 23.63
C ALA A 181 -20.44 -8.37 24.76
N THR A 182 -19.23 -8.13 25.26
CA THR A 182 -18.97 -8.00 26.71
C THR A 182 -17.63 -7.31 26.96
N ALA A 183 -17.64 -6.41 27.95
CA ALA A 183 -16.55 -5.55 28.35
C ALA A 183 -15.36 -6.30 28.99
N ALA A 184 -14.15 -5.81 28.73
CA ALA A 184 -13.04 -5.86 29.67
C ALA A 184 -12.10 -4.67 29.42
N GLU A 185 -12.12 -3.71 30.34
CA GLU A 185 -11.08 -2.69 30.48
C GLU A 185 -9.74 -3.38 30.79
N THR A 186 -8.71 -3.17 29.97
CA THR A 186 -7.31 -3.19 30.44
C THR A 186 -6.37 -2.47 29.47
N ASN A 187 -5.84 -1.32 29.94
CA ASN A 187 -4.50 -0.77 29.70
C ASN A 187 -3.83 -1.00 28.34
N ALA A 188 -3.86 0.04 27.50
CA ALA A 188 -2.86 0.25 26.44
C ALA A 188 -1.83 1.28 26.93
N GLU A 189 -0.77 0.79 27.57
CA GLU A 189 0.50 1.49 27.62
C GLU A 189 1.12 1.41 26.22
N SER A 190 0.95 2.47 25.44
CA SER A 190 1.65 2.66 24.17
C SER A 190 3.11 3.02 24.46
N SER A 191 4.00 2.08 24.17
CA SER A 191 5.45 2.22 24.09
C SER A 191 5.83 1.95 22.64
N GLY A 192 6.79 2.59 21.99
CA GLY A 192 7.67 3.70 22.32
C GLY A 192 8.33 4.05 20.99
N ALA A 193 7.96 5.20 20.43
CA ALA A 193 8.57 5.75 19.24
C ALA A 193 9.48 6.90 19.67
N GLU A 194 10.78 6.67 19.83
CA GLU A 194 11.76 7.74 20.07
C GLU A 194 11.98 8.50 18.75
N GLU A 195 10.96 9.25 18.35
CA GLU A 195 11.18 10.51 17.66
C GLU A 195 11.98 11.40 18.64
N ASP A 196 13.14 11.88 18.18
CA ASP A 196 13.98 12.94 18.74
C ASP A 196 13.51 13.45 20.12
N GLU A 197 14.33 13.26 21.19
CA GLU A 197 14.14 13.86 22.53
C GLU A 197 14.19 15.41 22.52
N GLY A 198 13.56 16.07 21.55
CA GLY A 198 12.98 17.38 21.73
C GLY A 198 11.78 17.22 22.65
N GLU A 199 12.03 17.28 23.96
CA GLU A 199 11.10 17.74 25.00
C GLU A 199 9.64 17.61 24.55
N TRP A 200 9.00 16.46 24.78
CA TRP A 200 7.55 16.33 24.63
C TRP A 200 6.96 17.52 25.35
N SER A 201 6.55 18.51 24.58
CA SER A 201 5.97 19.72 25.12
C SER A 201 4.80 19.21 25.94
N GLU A 202 4.81 19.44 27.26
CA GLU A 202 3.65 19.15 28.12
C GLU A 202 2.37 19.83 27.59
N LYS A 203 2.51 20.76 26.63
CA LYS A 203 1.43 21.43 25.92
C LYS A 203 1.11 20.73 24.60
N PRO A 204 -0.17 20.52 24.30
CA PRO A 204 -0.61 19.98 23.01
C PRO A 204 -0.13 20.85 21.83
N GLU A 205 0.22 20.21 20.72
CA GLU A 205 0.60 20.88 19.46
C GLU A 205 -0.51 21.87 19.06
N THR A 206 -0.13 23.10 18.70
CA THR A 206 -1.09 24.09 18.21
C THR A 206 -1.45 23.86 16.74
N GLU A 207 -2.61 24.36 16.28
CA GLU A 207 -2.99 24.28 14.86
C GLU A 207 -1.90 24.86 13.94
N ALA A 208 -1.26 25.95 14.32
CA ALA A 208 -0.19 26.59 13.54
C ALA A 208 1.10 25.75 13.45
N GLU A 209 1.45 25.01 14.51
CA GLU A 209 2.59 24.10 14.51
C GLU A 209 2.32 22.87 13.65
N ALA A 210 1.12 22.29 13.76
CA ALA A 210 0.67 21.19 12.91
C ALA A 210 0.67 21.58 11.42
N GLU A 211 0.21 22.79 11.10
CA GLU A 211 0.28 23.36 9.74
C GLU A 211 1.71 23.51 9.25
N ALA A 212 2.60 24.06 10.08
CA ALA A 212 4.00 24.23 9.72
C ALA A 212 4.68 22.88 9.47
N ARG A 213 4.37 21.85 10.28
CA ARG A 213 4.86 20.48 10.09
C ARG A 213 4.32 19.88 8.79
N GLN A 214 3.03 20.03 8.51
CA GLN A 214 2.44 19.54 7.27
C GLN A 214 3.01 20.24 6.03
N ALA A 215 3.20 21.57 6.07
CA ALA A 215 3.79 22.32 4.96
C ALA A 215 5.23 21.88 4.65
N ARG A 216 5.99 21.45 5.68
CA ARG A 216 7.33 20.86 5.49
C ARG A 216 7.24 19.51 4.77
N SER A 217 6.27 18.68 5.16
CA SER A 217 6.03 17.39 4.50
C SER A 217 5.63 17.57 3.04
N ASP A 218 4.77 18.53 2.74
CA ASP A 218 4.34 18.85 1.37
C ASP A 218 5.53 19.34 0.52
N LEU A 219 6.36 20.24 1.06
CA LEU A 219 7.56 20.72 0.37
C LEU A 219 8.53 19.58 0.03
N LEU A 220 8.70 18.62 0.94
CA LEU A 220 9.52 17.44 0.68
C LEU A 220 8.91 16.59 -0.45
N ALA A 221 7.60 16.31 -0.39
CA ALA A 221 6.90 15.54 -1.41
C ALA A 221 7.00 16.21 -2.80
N ASP A 222 6.81 17.52 -2.87
CA ASP A 222 6.92 18.29 -4.12
C ASP A 222 8.34 18.23 -4.73
N ARG A 223 9.38 18.33 -3.89
CA ARG A 223 10.77 18.22 -4.34
C ARG A 223 11.10 16.83 -4.85
N ILE A 224 10.62 15.80 -4.16
CA ILE A 224 10.77 14.40 -4.59
C ILE A 224 10.06 14.20 -5.92
N ALA A 225 8.80 14.59 -6.04
CA ALA A 225 8.02 14.46 -7.28
C ALA A 225 8.70 15.18 -8.45
N ALA A 226 9.17 16.41 -8.25
CA ALA A 226 9.88 17.19 -9.27
C ALA A 226 11.25 16.59 -9.65
N ARG A 227 11.88 15.80 -8.78
CA ARG A 227 13.10 15.04 -9.09
C ARG A 227 12.79 13.77 -9.86
N LEU A 228 11.80 13.00 -9.42
CA LEU A 228 11.35 11.80 -10.12
C LEU A 228 10.94 12.12 -11.56
N GLU A 229 10.20 13.21 -11.79
CA GLU A 229 9.81 13.63 -13.15
C GLU A 229 11.03 14.00 -14.02
N ARG A 230 12.05 14.62 -13.41
CA ARG A 230 13.27 15.04 -14.13
C ARG A 230 14.21 13.88 -14.43
N GLU A 231 14.34 12.95 -13.50
CA GLU A 231 15.27 11.82 -13.56
C GLU A 231 14.67 10.62 -14.33
N GLY A 232 13.34 10.56 -14.43
CA GLY A 232 12.62 9.59 -15.25
C GLY A 232 12.40 8.26 -14.53
N GLU A 233 12.00 7.23 -15.29
CA GLU A 233 11.53 5.96 -14.76
C GLU A 233 12.61 5.13 -14.03
N ASP A 234 13.89 5.39 -14.31
CA ASP A 234 15.04 4.73 -13.66
C ASP A 234 15.50 5.45 -12.37
N ALA A 235 14.76 6.46 -11.92
CA ALA A 235 15.11 7.24 -10.74
C ALA A 235 15.08 6.40 -9.46
N ASP A 236 16.14 6.50 -8.66
CA ASP A 236 16.23 5.84 -7.35
C ASP A 236 15.47 6.66 -6.31
N TYR A 237 14.24 6.25 -6.00
CA TYR A 237 13.39 6.93 -5.03
C TYR A 237 14.02 7.02 -3.64
N GLU A 238 14.69 5.95 -3.18
CA GLU A 238 15.30 5.90 -1.84
C GLU A 238 16.44 6.93 -1.75
N SER A 239 17.32 6.94 -2.76
CA SER A 239 18.40 7.93 -2.85
C SER A 239 17.86 9.37 -2.93
N ILE A 240 16.81 9.61 -3.72
CA ILE A 240 16.20 10.94 -3.86
C ILE A 240 15.58 11.39 -2.54
N LEU A 241 14.87 10.51 -1.84
CA LEU A 241 14.24 10.78 -0.55
C LEU A 241 15.30 11.16 0.49
N GLU A 242 16.35 10.36 0.66
CA GLU A 242 17.44 10.62 1.60
C GLU A 242 18.14 11.96 1.29
N GLU A 243 18.49 12.19 0.02
CA GLU A 243 19.15 13.42 -0.41
C GLU A 243 18.31 14.69 -0.17
N GLU A 244 16.99 14.62 -0.41
CA GLU A 244 16.08 15.74 -0.19
C GLU A 244 15.79 15.98 1.30
N ILE A 245 15.72 14.93 2.12
CA ILE A 245 15.67 15.04 3.59
C ILE A 245 16.92 15.75 4.10
N ASP A 246 18.12 15.29 3.72
CA ASP A 246 19.39 15.90 4.12
C ASP A 246 19.51 17.35 3.64
N ARG A 247 18.97 17.63 2.46
CA ARG A 247 18.97 18.98 1.92
C ARG A 247 18.07 19.91 2.73
N LEU A 248 16.84 19.50 3.05
CA LEU A 248 15.93 20.30 3.88
C LEU A 248 16.47 20.52 5.29
N ARG A 249 17.13 19.51 5.86
CA ARG A 249 17.86 19.61 7.13
C ARG A 249 18.95 20.68 7.06
N ARG A 250 19.82 20.62 6.05
CA ARG A 250 20.89 21.60 5.82
C ARG A 250 20.36 23.02 5.60
N GLU A 251 19.29 23.17 4.83
CA GLU A 251 18.61 24.47 4.59
C GLU A 251 18.04 25.06 5.90
N ARG A 252 17.66 24.21 6.85
CA ARG A 252 17.20 24.61 8.19
C ARG A 252 18.35 24.92 9.16
N GLY A 253 19.59 24.64 8.77
CA GLY A 253 20.77 24.84 9.62
C GLY A 253 20.86 23.82 10.77
N GLU A 254 20.19 22.68 10.65
CA GLU A 254 20.33 21.60 11.62
C GLU A 254 21.67 20.88 11.45
N PRO A 255 22.34 20.51 12.56
CA PRO A 255 23.61 19.80 12.51
C PRO A 255 23.42 18.43 11.86
N ASP A 256 24.43 17.87 11.20
CA ASP A 256 24.41 16.48 10.71
C ASP A 256 24.26 15.50 11.89
N PRO A 257 23.58 14.34 11.69
CA PRO A 257 23.32 13.42 12.77
C PRO A 257 24.64 12.76 13.18
N THR A 258 24.85 12.61 14.48
CA THR A 258 26.05 11.92 14.96
C THR A 258 25.97 10.43 14.61
N PRO A 259 27.11 9.71 14.50
CA PRO A 259 27.10 8.27 14.32
C PRO A 259 26.35 7.52 15.43
N GLU A 260 26.31 8.09 16.64
CA GLU A 260 25.56 7.56 17.79
C GLU A 260 24.05 7.70 17.55
N GLN A 261 23.57 8.89 17.15
CA GLN A 261 22.17 9.13 16.81
C GLN A 261 21.68 8.26 15.63
N LEU A 262 22.53 8.03 14.63
CA LEU A 262 22.21 7.12 13.52
C LEU A 262 22.07 5.67 13.98
N ALA A 263 22.92 5.23 14.92
CA ALA A 263 22.86 3.88 15.47
C ALA A 263 21.64 3.69 16.38
N GLU A 264 21.29 4.70 17.17
CA GLU A 264 20.07 4.73 17.99
C GLU A 264 18.82 4.68 17.12
N ASN A 265 18.75 5.52 16.07
CA ASN A 265 17.64 5.50 15.12
C ASN A 265 17.51 4.15 14.40
N ALA A 266 18.63 3.55 13.96
CA ALA A 266 18.62 2.23 13.34
C ALA A 266 18.10 1.14 14.30
N ALA A 267 18.54 1.17 15.56
CA ALA A 267 18.05 0.24 16.59
C ALA A 267 16.55 0.43 16.84
N TRP A 268 16.08 1.68 16.89
CA TRP A 268 14.67 2.01 17.03
C TRP A 268 13.84 1.51 15.85
N ILE A 269 14.30 1.70 14.60
CA ILE A 269 13.63 1.18 13.40
C ILE A 269 13.55 -0.35 13.46
N GLU A 270 14.62 -1.04 13.87
CA GLU A 270 14.60 -2.50 14.03
C GLU A 270 13.60 -2.96 15.09
N GLU A 271 13.48 -2.22 16.19
CA GLU A 271 12.49 -2.49 17.25
C GLU A 271 11.06 -2.25 16.77
N ALA A 272 10.80 -1.11 16.12
CA ALA A 272 9.51 -0.78 15.54
C ALA A 272 9.08 -1.81 14.47
N ASN A 273 10.00 -2.24 13.61
CA ASN A 273 9.75 -3.28 12.61
C ASN A 273 9.40 -4.61 13.29
N ARG A 274 10.10 -4.98 14.36
CA ARG A 274 9.81 -6.20 15.12
C ARG A 274 8.44 -6.14 15.79
N ALA A 275 8.09 -5.00 16.39
CA ALA A 275 6.78 -4.79 16.98
C ALA A 275 5.67 -4.87 15.93
N ALA A 276 5.88 -4.27 14.75
CA ALA A 276 4.95 -4.36 13.62
C ALA A 276 4.79 -5.81 13.11
N GLU A 277 5.89 -6.56 12.99
CA GLU A 277 5.86 -7.98 12.63
C GLU A 277 5.09 -8.83 13.66
N GLU A 278 5.30 -8.56 14.96
CA GLU A 278 4.59 -9.23 16.04
C GLU A 278 3.09 -8.91 16.03
N ALA A 279 2.73 -7.64 15.84
CA ALA A 279 1.34 -7.22 15.72
C ALA A 279 0.65 -7.83 14.49
N LEU A 280 1.37 -8.01 13.38
CA LEU A 280 0.84 -8.67 12.19
C LEU A 280 0.68 -10.19 12.40
N ALA A 281 1.59 -10.81 13.15
CA ALA A 281 1.52 -12.24 13.48
C ALA A 281 0.42 -12.55 14.50
N ASN A 282 0.20 -11.64 15.45
CA ASN A 282 -0.78 -11.73 16.52
C ASN A 282 -1.69 -10.50 16.50
N PRO A 283 -2.62 -10.42 15.53
CA PRO A 283 -3.49 -9.25 15.40
C PRO A 283 -4.40 -9.16 16.62
N ASP A 284 -4.29 -8.03 17.33
CA ASP A 284 -5.24 -7.66 18.37
C ASP A 284 -6.62 -7.40 17.72
N PRO A 285 -7.68 -8.14 18.11
CA PRO A 285 -9.02 -7.93 17.58
C PRO A 285 -9.54 -6.50 17.77
N GLU A 286 -9.17 -5.80 18.85
CA GLU A 286 -9.59 -4.42 19.08
C GLU A 286 -8.88 -3.45 18.13
N ALA A 287 -7.55 -3.56 18.01
CA ALA A 287 -6.78 -2.78 17.04
C ALA A 287 -7.20 -3.06 15.58
N ALA A 288 -7.52 -4.32 15.24
CA ALA A 288 -8.05 -4.68 13.93
C ALA A 288 -9.41 -4.02 13.65
N ALA A 289 -10.32 -4.07 14.63
CA ALA A 289 -11.63 -3.41 14.52
C ALA A 289 -11.52 -1.88 14.43
N GLU A 290 -10.50 -1.28 15.04
CA GLU A 290 -10.17 0.14 14.90
C GLU A 290 -9.75 0.49 13.46
N LEU A 291 -8.87 -0.32 12.86
CA LEU A 291 -8.41 -0.15 11.48
C LEU A 291 -9.53 -0.33 10.44
N ASP A 292 -10.52 -1.17 10.76
CA ASP A 292 -11.69 -1.43 9.93
C ASP A 292 -12.77 -0.35 10.07
N PHE A 293 -12.70 0.51 11.08
CA PHE A 293 -13.69 1.57 11.25
C PHE A 293 -13.66 2.57 10.09
N ARG A 294 -14.85 2.91 9.59
CA ARG A 294 -15.06 3.93 8.56
C ARG A 294 -16.09 4.92 9.07
N HIS A 295 -15.72 6.20 9.08
CA HIS A 295 -16.64 7.25 9.48
C HIS A 295 -17.72 7.45 8.40
N PRO A 296 -19.02 7.66 8.75
CA PRO A 296 -20.09 7.79 7.76
C PRO A 296 -19.86 8.88 6.70
N LEU A 297 -19.26 10.01 7.08
CA LEU A 297 -18.88 11.08 6.15
C LEU A 297 -17.78 10.63 5.16
N VAL A 298 -16.86 9.77 5.59
CA VAL A 298 -15.82 9.20 4.74
C VAL A 298 -16.42 8.20 3.74
N GLU A 299 -17.35 7.36 4.21
CA GLU A 299 -18.10 6.43 3.33
C GLU A 299 -18.86 7.18 2.24
N ARG A 300 -19.54 8.28 2.61
CA ARG A 300 -20.25 9.14 1.65
C ARG A 300 -19.30 9.76 0.61
N ALA A 301 -18.16 10.31 1.05
CA ALA A 301 -17.16 10.85 0.13
C ALA A 301 -16.61 9.78 -0.82
N ALA A 302 -16.32 8.58 -0.31
CA ALA A 302 -15.85 7.45 -1.11
C ALA A 302 -16.89 6.94 -2.10
N ALA A 303 -18.16 6.87 -1.69
CA ALA A 303 -19.28 6.49 -2.54
C ALA A 303 -19.52 7.53 -3.65
N LEU A 304 -19.43 8.82 -3.32
CA LEU A 304 -19.53 9.90 -4.30
C LEU A 304 -18.43 9.80 -5.35
N HIS A 305 -17.16 9.68 -4.94
CA HIS A 305 -16.04 9.51 -5.85
C HIS A 305 -16.20 8.27 -6.74
N SER A 306 -16.52 7.12 -6.15
CA SER A 306 -16.69 5.87 -6.90
C SER A 306 -17.82 5.98 -7.93
N GLY A 307 -18.95 6.57 -7.54
CA GLY A 307 -20.07 6.83 -8.44
C GLY A 307 -19.69 7.76 -9.59
N LEU A 308 -19.00 8.86 -9.30
CA LEU A 308 -18.48 9.79 -10.30
C LEU A 308 -17.50 9.11 -11.27
N TYR A 309 -16.55 8.34 -10.74
CA TYR A 309 -15.53 7.64 -11.53
C TYR A 309 -16.16 6.61 -12.48
N HIS A 310 -17.07 5.77 -11.96
CA HIS A 310 -17.79 4.80 -12.78
C HIS A 310 -18.64 5.46 -13.86
N GLN A 311 -19.30 6.58 -13.54
CA GLN A 311 -20.11 7.30 -14.50
C GLN A 311 -19.25 7.99 -15.58
N ALA A 312 -18.15 8.64 -15.17
CA ALA A 312 -17.20 9.27 -16.07
C ALA A 312 -16.62 8.27 -17.07
N ASN A 313 -16.26 7.07 -16.61
CA ASN A 313 -15.79 5.99 -17.48
C ASN A 313 -16.90 5.42 -18.37
N GLY A 314 -18.09 5.17 -17.82
CA GLY A 314 -19.21 4.57 -18.56
C GLY A 314 -19.77 5.47 -19.65
N GLU A 315 -19.74 6.79 -19.45
CA GLU A 315 -20.21 7.79 -20.40
C GLU A 315 -19.07 8.49 -21.17
N ASN A 316 -17.82 8.11 -20.90
CA ASN A 316 -16.61 8.65 -21.53
C ASN A 316 -16.49 10.19 -21.40
N TRP A 317 -16.65 10.70 -20.19
CA TRP A 317 -16.58 12.14 -19.88
C TRP A 317 -15.18 12.75 -20.08
N LEU A 318 -14.14 11.92 -20.06
CA LEU A 318 -12.75 12.32 -20.23
C LEU A 318 -12.22 11.87 -21.61
N PRO A 319 -11.87 12.80 -22.51
CA PRO A 319 -11.16 12.48 -23.74
C PRO A 319 -9.80 11.81 -23.48
N GLU A 320 -9.35 10.93 -24.38
CA GLU A 320 -8.04 10.26 -24.27
C GLU A 320 -6.84 11.22 -24.19
N ASN A 321 -7.00 12.44 -24.73
CA ASN A 321 -5.98 13.49 -24.75
C ASN A 321 -6.30 14.65 -23.78
N ALA A 322 -7.17 14.42 -22.78
CA ALA A 322 -7.43 15.41 -21.74
C ALA A 322 -6.13 15.76 -20.99
N GLY A 323 -5.82 17.06 -20.92
CA GLY A 323 -4.70 17.54 -20.12
C GLY A 323 -4.96 17.40 -18.62
N GLN A 324 -3.93 17.65 -17.81
CA GLN A 324 -4.03 17.56 -16.34
C GLN A 324 -5.04 18.57 -15.76
N GLU A 325 -5.17 19.75 -16.37
CA GLU A 325 -6.08 20.82 -15.94
C GLU A 325 -7.52 20.65 -16.46
N HIS A 326 -7.90 19.47 -16.96
CA HIS A 326 -9.24 19.26 -17.51
C HIS A 326 -10.29 19.28 -16.37
N PRO A 327 -11.39 20.06 -16.47
CA PRO A 327 -12.34 20.22 -15.35
C PRO A 327 -12.94 18.91 -14.83
N VAL A 328 -13.20 17.94 -15.70
CA VAL A 328 -13.69 16.61 -15.27
C VAL A 328 -12.60 15.83 -14.51
N ARG A 329 -11.32 15.98 -14.88
CA ARG A 329 -10.20 15.35 -14.17
C ARG A 329 -10.12 15.92 -12.76
N GLU A 330 -10.11 17.25 -12.66
CA GLU A 330 -10.08 17.96 -11.38
C GLU A 330 -11.26 17.56 -10.48
N LEU A 331 -12.48 17.47 -11.03
CA LEU A 331 -13.66 17.02 -10.28
C LEU A 331 -13.46 15.62 -9.67
N LEU A 332 -12.92 14.67 -10.43
CA LEU A 332 -12.68 13.31 -9.95
C LEU A 332 -11.56 13.27 -8.91
N ASP A 333 -10.41 13.87 -9.23
CA ASP A 333 -9.21 13.82 -8.41
C ASP A 333 -9.43 14.57 -7.10
N ALA A 334 -9.99 15.77 -7.12
CA ALA A 334 -10.29 16.55 -5.92
C ALA A 334 -11.30 15.82 -5.01
N THR A 335 -12.33 15.18 -5.57
CA THR A 335 -13.29 14.38 -4.77
C THR A 335 -12.61 13.18 -4.10
N MET A 336 -11.72 12.49 -4.81
CA MET A 336 -10.92 11.38 -4.27
C MET A 336 -10.01 11.86 -3.13
N MET A 337 -9.28 12.95 -3.36
CA MET A 337 -8.34 13.52 -2.40
C MET A 337 -9.03 14.03 -1.15
N ALA A 338 -10.21 14.65 -1.29
CA ALA A 338 -11.06 15.01 -0.16
C ALA A 338 -11.38 13.78 0.71
N GLY A 339 -11.87 12.70 0.10
CA GLY A 339 -12.17 11.44 0.81
C GLY A 339 -10.96 10.87 1.57
N ALA A 340 -9.77 10.89 0.96
CA ALA A 340 -8.55 10.42 1.60
C ALA A 340 -8.13 11.28 2.81
N LYS A 341 -8.29 12.61 2.72
CA LYS A 341 -7.99 13.52 3.84
C LYS A 341 -9.01 13.40 4.97
N LEU A 342 -10.30 13.20 4.64
CA LEU A 342 -11.34 12.90 5.62
C LEU A 342 -11.07 11.58 6.34
N ALA A 343 -10.68 10.54 5.61
CA ALA A 343 -10.35 9.24 6.18
C ALA A 343 -9.21 9.35 7.21
N GLY A 344 -8.14 10.07 6.87
CA GLY A 344 -7.01 10.29 7.77
C GLY A 344 -7.33 11.17 8.99
N ALA A 345 -8.47 11.85 9.01
CA ALA A 345 -8.93 12.66 10.15
C ALA A 345 -10.00 11.97 11.00
N LEU A 346 -10.88 11.18 10.37
CA LEU A 346 -12.14 10.74 10.98
C LEU A 346 -12.25 9.23 11.21
N ASN A 347 -11.42 8.39 10.57
CA ASN A 347 -11.47 6.93 10.77
C ASN A 347 -10.82 6.53 12.11
N SER A 348 -11.46 6.95 13.19
CA SER A 348 -11.18 6.61 14.59
C SER A 348 -12.51 6.35 15.28
N ARG A 349 -12.61 5.26 16.05
CA ARG A 349 -13.78 4.95 16.88
C ARG A 349 -13.86 5.89 18.08
N GLU A 350 -12.74 6.48 18.48
CA GLU A 350 -12.70 7.55 19.47
C GLU A 350 -12.91 8.91 18.79
N TRP A 351 -14.06 9.53 19.06
CA TRP A 351 -14.37 10.89 18.63
C TRP A 351 -15.03 11.70 19.76
N PRO A 352 -14.59 12.95 20.01
CA PRO A 352 -13.39 13.59 19.44
C PRO A 352 -12.09 12.86 19.82
N PRO A 353 -11.02 12.96 19.03
CA PRO A 353 -9.75 12.30 19.33
C PRO A 353 -9.07 12.92 20.56
N PRO A 354 -8.02 12.26 21.09
CA PRO A 354 -7.16 12.83 22.13
C PRO A 354 -6.64 14.23 21.79
N LEU A 355 -6.33 15.03 22.82
CA LEU A 355 -6.03 16.47 22.67
C LEU A 355 -4.82 16.70 21.75
N GLU A 356 -3.78 15.88 21.91
CA GLU A 356 -2.56 15.83 21.12
C GLU A 356 -2.79 15.51 19.64
N CYS A 357 -3.89 14.81 19.31
CA CYS A 357 -4.25 14.48 17.93
C CYS A 357 -5.13 15.56 17.26
N CYS A 358 -5.76 16.44 18.04
CA CYS A 358 -6.73 17.41 17.54
C CYS A 358 -6.14 18.35 16.48
N ALA A 359 -4.94 18.90 16.70
CA ALA A 359 -4.31 19.83 15.75
C ALA A 359 -3.99 19.14 14.41
N GLY A 360 -3.44 17.93 14.45
CA GLY A 360 -3.21 17.12 13.26
C GLY A 360 -4.50 16.73 12.52
N ALA A 361 -5.59 16.45 13.24
CA ALA A 361 -6.90 16.17 12.64
C ALA A 361 -7.49 17.42 11.97
N ILE A 362 -7.41 18.60 12.59
CA ILE A 362 -7.85 19.87 12.00
C ILE A 362 -7.12 20.16 10.68
N VAL A 363 -5.80 20.00 10.63
CA VAL A 363 -5.02 20.22 9.40
C VAL A 363 -5.49 19.32 8.26
N ARG A 364 -5.79 18.05 8.55
CA ARG A 364 -6.32 17.10 7.55
C ARG A 364 -7.72 17.49 7.09
N LEU A 365 -8.61 17.89 8.01
CA LEU A 365 -9.95 18.37 7.67
C LEU A 365 -9.90 19.65 6.83
N LYS A 366 -8.98 20.58 7.12
CA LYS A 366 -8.80 21.79 6.30
C LYS A 366 -8.37 21.45 4.87
N LYS A 367 -7.45 20.50 4.70
CA LYS A 367 -7.08 19.99 3.38
C LYS A 367 -8.24 19.30 2.67
N ALA A 368 -9.02 18.49 3.38
CA ALA A 368 -10.24 17.91 2.81
C ALA A 368 -11.19 19.00 2.33
N ARG A 369 -11.38 20.05 3.13
CA ARG A 369 -12.23 21.20 2.81
C ARG A 369 -11.74 21.96 1.58
N GLU A 370 -10.43 22.15 1.43
CA GLU A 370 -9.82 22.73 0.22
C GLU A 370 -10.13 21.90 -1.03
N TYR A 371 -9.93 20.59 -0.98
CA TYR A 371 -10.27 19.71 -2.11
C TYR A 371 -11.77 19.65 -2.42
N LEU A 372 -12.65 19.73 -1.42
CA LEU A 372 -14.10 19.83 -1.65
C LEU A 372 -14.46 21.14 -2.36
N ASP A 373 -13.77 22.23 -2.01
CA ASP A 373 -13.88 23.53 -2.66
C ASP A 373 -13.41 23.47 -4.12
N ASP A 374 -12.30 22.78 -4.39
CA ASP A 374 -11.78 22.58 -5.75
C ASP A 374 -12.71 21.69 -6.59
N ALA A 375 -13.28 20.64 -6.01
CA ALA A 375 -14.29 19.81 -6.65
C ALA A 375 -15.55 20.62 -7.01
N LEU A 376 -16.00 21.53 -6.13
CA LEU A 376 -17.12 22.43 -6.42
C LEU A 376 -16.81 23.39 -7.57
N ARG A 377 -15.61 24.00 -7.60
CA ARG A 377 -15.16 24.86 -8.71
C ARG A 377 -15.01 24.10 -10.02
N ALA A 378 -14.55 22.86 -9.95
CA ALA A 378 -14.44 21.97 -11.11
C ALA A 378 -15.82 21.60 -11.65
N ALA A 379 -16.80 21.34 -10.77
CA ALA A 379 -18.19 21.12 -11.16
C ALA A 379 -18.81 22.37 -11.83
N GLU A 380 -18.56 23.57 -11.31
CA GLU A 380 -18.96 24.83 -11.96
C GLU A 380 -18.33 24.97 -13.34
N SER A 381 -17.02 24.71 -13.47
CA SER A 381 -16.30 24.76 -14.75
C SER A 381 -16.87 23.74 -15.75
N CYS A 382 -17.17 22.51 -15.31
CA CYS A 382 -17.82 21.49 -16.13
C CYS A 382 -19.19 21.94 -16.65
N GLN A 383 -19.95 22.70 -15.83
CA GLN A 383 -21.23 23.25 -16.22
C GLN A 383 -21.09 24.40 -17.23
N GLU A 384 -20.18 25.35 -16.97
CA GLU A 384 -19.95 26.53 -17.81
C GLU A 384 -19.45 26.16 -19.21
N GLU A 385 -18.51 25.20 -19.27
CA GLU A 385 -17.98 24.66 -20.52
C GLU A 385 -18.90 23.64 -21.18
N LYS A 386 -20.01 23.29 -20.53
CA LYS A 386 -21.01 22.31 -21.00
C LYS A 386 -20.40 20.93 -21.26
N LEU A 387 -19.39 20.57 -20.46
CA LEU A 387 -18.78 19.25 -20.46
C LEU A 387 -19.74 18.22 -19.87
N LEU A 388 -20.47 18.61 -18.82
CA LEU A 388 -21.43 17.76 -18.11
C LEU A 388 -22.80 18.44 -18.02
N THR A 389 -23.86 17.63 -17.99
CA THR A 389 -25.23 18.18 -17.91
C THR A 389 -25.61 18.52 -16.48
N SER A 390 -26.56 19.44 -16.28
CA SER A 390 -27.11 19.74 -14.95
C SER A 390 -27.76 18.53 -14.26
N ARG A 391 -28.19 17.53 -15.03
CA ARG A 391 -28.70 16.27 -14.48
C ARG A 391 -27.59 15.46 -13.80
N HIS A 392 -26.37 15.52 -14.34
CA HIS A 392 -25.19 14.87 -13.80
C HIS A 392 -24.62 15.65 -12.62
N LEU A 393 -24.47 16.96 -12.78
CA LEU A 393 -23.81 17.81 -11.78
C LEU A 393 -24.69 18.15 -10.57
N GLY A 394 -26.01 18.24 -10.74
CA GLY A 394 -26.91 18.68 -9.66
C GLY A 394 -26.77 17.87 -8.36
N PRO A 395 -26.90 16.54 -8.39
CA PRO A 395 -26.72 15.71 -7.20
C PRO A 395 -25.30 15.78 -6.62
N VAL A 396 -24.29 15.87 -7.49
CA VAL A 396 -22.87 15.92 -7.11
C VAL A 396 -22.56 17.20 -6.33
N VAL A 397 -23.01 18.36 -6.83
CA VAL A 397 -22.80 19.66 -6.18
C VAL A 397 -23.48 19.71 -4.81
N VAL A 398 -24.68 19.12 -4.68
CA VAL A 398 -25.37 19.02 -3.39
C VAL A 398 -24.56 18.19 -2.41
N GLU A 399 -24.13 16.99 -2.80
CA GLU A 399 -23.35 16.12 -1.91
C GLU A 399 -22.00 16.74 -1.52
N LEU A 400 -21.28 17.36 -2.47
CA LEU A 400 -20.03 18.06 -2.19
C LEU A 400 -20.23 19.22 -1.20
N ALA A 401 -21.31 19.99 -1.34
CA ALA A 401 -21.63 21.09 -0.44
C ALA A 401 -21.99 20.59 0.97
N ASP A 402 -22.74 19.48 1.07
CA ASP A 402 -23.09 18.86 2.35
C ASP A 402 -21.82 18.33 3.05
N LEU A 403 -20.95 17.60 2.33
CA LEU A 403 -19.66 17.14 2.83
C LEU A 403 -18.79 18.31 3.31
N ALA A 404 -18.77 19.42 2.57
CA ALA A 404 -18.01 20.61 2.93
C ALA A 404 -18.51 21.24 4.23
N GLN A 405 -19.83 21.39 4.37
CA GLN A 405 -20.45 21.95 5.57
C GLN A 405 -20.20 21.08 6.81
N GLU A 406 -20.36 19.75 6.69
CA GLU A 406 -20.10 18.83 7.80
C GLU A 406 -18.60 18.81 8.18
N THR A 407 -17.70 18.97 7.19
CA THR A 407 -16.26 19.14 7.44
C THR A 407 -15.97 20.41 8.26
N ASP A 408 -16.63 21.53 7.92
CA ASP A 408 -16.51 22.79 8.66
C ASP A 408 -17.00 22.65 10.11
N ASP A 409 -18.06 21.86 10.33
CA ASP A 409 -18.60 21.59 11.67
C ASP A 409 -17.60 20.77 12.52
N PHE A 410 -16.95 19.76 11.95
CA PHE A 410 -15.89 19.01 12.64
C PHE A 410 -14.67 19.87 12.97
N ILE A 411 -14.24 20.75 12.05
CA ILE A 411 -13.16 21.70 12.32
C ILE A 411 -13.53 22.61 13.50
N ALA A 412 -14.76 23.12 13.54
CA ALA A 412 -15.24 23.96 14.62
C ALA A 412 -15.29 23.21 15.97
N GLU A 413 -15.73 21.96 15.97
CA GLU A 413 -15.75 21.10 17.16
C GLU A 413 -14.34 20.90 17.74
N LEU A 414 -13.37 20.51 16.91
CA LEU A 414 -12.00 20.27 17.37
C LEU A 414 -11.30 21.55 17.84
N ARG A 415 -11.53 22.68 17.18
CA ARG A 415 -11.03 23.99 17.65
C ARG A 415 -11.62 24.37 19.00
N ALA A 416 -12.90 24.08 19.23
CA ALA A 416 -13.53 24.31 20.52
C ALA A 416 -12.95 23.41 21.62
N LYS A 417 -12.60 22.15 21.30
CA LYS A 417 -11.90 21.25 22.23
C LYS A 417 -10.50 21.77 22.58
N LEU A 418 -9.70 22.12 21.58
CA LEU A 418 -8.37 22.72 21.79
C LEU A 418 -8.43 23.97 22.68
N ALA A 419 -9.39 24.87 22.43
CA ALA A 419 -9.53 26.08 23.22
C ALA A 419 -9.90 25.82 24.69
N ARG A 420 -10.75 24.83 24.97
CA ARG A 420 -11.25 24.53 26.34
C ARG A 420 -10.21 23.86 27.24
N GLU A 421 -9.23 23.17 26.67
CA GLU A 421 -8.21 22.42 27.43
C GLU A 421 -6.85 23.14 27.47
N THR A 422 -6.75 24.30 26.81
CA THR A 422 -5.56 25.19 26.87
C THR A 422 -5.75 26.38 27.84
N ASP A 423 -6.99 26.60 28.32
CA ASP A 423 -7.36 27.54 29.41
C ASP A 423 -7.25 26.87 30.78
#